data_AF-A0AAU9XAB3-F1
#
_entry.id   AF-A0AAU9XAB3-F1
#
_cell.length_a   1.000
_cell.length_b   1.000
_cell.length_c   1.000
_cell.angle_alpha   90.00
_cell.angle_beta   90.00
_cell.angle_gamma   90.00
#
_symmetry.space_group_name_H-M   'P 1'
#
loop_
_entity.id
_entity.type
_entity.pdbx_description
1 polymer ?
#
loop_
_entity_poly.entity_id
_entity_poly.type
_entity_poly.pdbx_seq_one_letter_code
_entity_poly.pdbx_strand_id
1 'polypeptide(L)'
;MLSVGLLLHILACASSVPLKDFFPFGEGTGDVQIPDKKHVLGDVFNLHSTYSFYNHDYNDLQVYTDGVITLGKHTFPEERHRRYPFPPSAPSIAVFYAPVALAKSSAVFLRETRNETILKKATDHVRSTFIKEKEFIAKGVVISTWKDVVHRHAHGKLPNQTNTFQVVLITDEINTFSVFNYKDDGLQWIKGYHVRYQGKRYFDAQVGFSAGDHLRY
;
A
#
# COMPACT_ATOMS: atom_id res chain seq x y z
N MET A 1 3.13 44.27 24.70
CA MET A 1 2.98 42.85 25.09
C MET A 1 3.01 42.01 23.81
N LEU A 2 4.16 41.42 23.50
CA LEU A 2 4.32 40.56 22.32
C LEU A 2 3.88 39.14 22.72
N SER A 3 2.79 38.67 22.10
CA SER A 3 2.33 37.29 22.22
C SER A 3 3.26 36.39 21.40
N VAL A 4 4.01 35.52 22.07
CA VAL A 4 4.78 34.46 21.43
C VAL A 4 3.85 33.27 21.29
N GLY A 5 3.32 33.06 20.07
CA GLY A 5 2.57 31.86 19.72
C GLY A 5 3.51 30.67 19.63
N LEU A 6 3.35 29.70 20.54
CA LEU A 6 4.05 28.43 20.49
C LEU A 6 3.48 27.59 19.34
N LEU A 7 4.23 27.50 18.24
CA LEU A 7 3.88 26.67 17.09
C LEU A 7 4.28 25.21 17.39
N LEU A 8 3.32 24.42 17.89
CA LEU A 8 3.50 22.99 18.12
C LEU A 8 3.55 22.27 16.77
N HIS A 9 4.74 22.04 16.24
CA HIS A 9 4.93 21.10 15.14
C HIS A 9 4.75 19.69 15.69
N ILE A 10 3.61 19.06 15.40
CA ILE A 10 3.48 17.61 15.54
C ILE A 10 4.39 17.01 14.46
N LEU A 11 5.65 16.74 14.81
CA LEU A 11 6.41 15.72 14.10
C LEU A 11 5.70 14.40 14.39
N ALA A 12 4.88 13.95 13.45
CA ALA A 12 4.56 12.53 13.37
C ALA A 12 5.89 11.83 13.05
N CYS A 13 6.64 11.43 14.08
CA CYS A 13 7.75 10.51 13.91
C CYS A 13 7.17 9.24 13.31
N ALA A 14 7.36 9.07 11.99
CA ALA A 14 7.19 7.80 11.32
C ALA A 14 8.20 6.84 11.95
N SER A 15 7.80 6.23 13.07
CA SER A 15 8.53 5.15 13.68
C SER A 15 8.26 3.95 12.80
N SER A 16 9.32 3.30 12.34
CA SER A 16 9.17 2.00 11.69
C SER A 16 8.44 1.05 12.65
N VAL A 17 7.81 0.02 12.08
CA VAL A 17 7.03 -0.95 12.85
C VAL A 17 7.80 -2.28 12.88
N PRO A 18 8.06 -2.87 14.06
CA PRO A 18 8.64 -4.20 14.15
C PRO A 18 7.79 -5.19 13.34
N LEU A 19 8.43 -6.15 12.66
CA LEU A 19 7.67 -7.10 11.83
C LEU A 19 6.57 -7.85 12.61
N LYS A 20 6.78 -8.08 13.91
CA LYS A 20 5.80 -8.68 14.82
C LYS A 20 4.52 -7.86 15.00
N ASP A 21 4.57 -6.55 14.74
CA ASP A 21 3.45 -5.63 14.96
C ASP A 21 2.62 -5.43 13.67
N PHE A 22 3.11 -5.91 12.53
CA PHE A 22 2.34 -6.02 11.28
C PHE A 22 1.07 -6.84 11.48
N PHE A 23 0.13 -6.71 10.56
CA PHE A 23 -0.94 -7.69 10.46
C PHE A 23 -0.36 -9.02 9.95
N PRO A 24 -0.75 -10.17 10.52
CA PRO A 24 -0.20 -11.47 10.11
C PRO A 24 -0.37 -11.72 8.61
N PHE A 25 0.69 -12.18 7.97
CA PHE A 25 0.75 -12.39 6.52
C PHE A 25 1.59 -13.63 6.15
N GLY A 26 1.46 -14.07 4.90
CA GLY A 26 2.14 -15.22 4.33
C GLY A 26 1.24 -16.44 4.11
N GLU A 27 1.75 -17.46 3.43
CA GLU A 27 0.97 -18.67 3.10
C GLU A 27 0.41 -19.39 4.33
N GLY A 28 1.19 -19.39 5.44
CA GLY A 28 0.75 -19.98 6.71
C GLY A 28 -0.46 -19.29 7.36
N THR A 29 -0.81 -18.08 6.91
CA THR A 29 -2.03 -17.37 7.32
C THR A 29 -3.15 -17.49 6.28
N GLY A 30 -2.95 -18.25 5.20
CA GLY A 30 -3.90 -18.41 4.11
C GLY A 30 -3.83 -17.30 3.07
N ASP A 31 -2.72 -16.56 2.99
CA ASP A 31 -2.53 -15.55 1.95
C ASP A 31 -2.24 -16.20 0.61
N VAL A 32 -2.78 -15.62 -0.46
CA VAL A 32 -2.43 -15.96 -1.83
C VAL A 32 -1.15 -15.21 -2.19
N GLN A 33 -0.18 -15.93 -2.74
CA GLN A 33 1.00 -15.31 -3.32
C GLN A 33 0.68 -14.76 -4.71
N ILE A 34 0.93 -13.47 -4.92
CA ILE A 34 0.82 -12.83 -6.23
C ILE A 34 2.00 -13.29 -7.10
N PRO A 35 1.75 -13.90 -8.27
CA PRO A 35 2.81 -14.41 -9.12
C PRO A 35 3.63 -13.26 -9.72
N ASP A 36 4.93 -13.51 -9.98
CA ASP A 36 5.79 -12.59 -10.75
C ASP A 36 5.42 -12.64 -12.25
N LYS A 37 4.20 -12.24 -12.58
CA LYS A 37 3.77 -12.09 -13.97
C LYS A 37 4.33 -10.78 -14.49
N LYS A 38 5.56 -10.82 -15.00
CA LYS A 38 6.11 -9.73 -15.80
C LYS A 38 5.11 -9.41 -16.93
N HIS A 39 4.55 -8.19 -16.90
CA HIS A 39 3.73 -7.62 -17.98
C HIS A 39 2.25 -8.00 -18.02
N VAL A 40 1.70 -8.58 -16.96
CA VAL A 40 0.24 -8.79 -16.86
C VAL A 40 -0.31 -7.94 -15.72
N LEU A 41 -1.48 -7.34 -15.93
CA LEU A 41 -2.30 -6.76 -14.86
C LEU A 41 -2.42 -7.79 -13.73
N GLY A 42 -2.32 -7.36 -12.47
CA GLY A 42 -2.58 -8.27 -11.35
C GLY A 42 -3.94 -8.96 -11.56
N ASP A 43 -4.03 -10.26 -11.26
CA ASP A 43 -5.31 -10.95 -11.40
C ASP A 43 -6.36 -10.24 -10.52
N VAL A 44 -7.58 -10.08 -11.03
CA VAL A 44 -8.66 -9.43 -10.28
C VAL A 44 -8.96 -10.27 -9.04
N PHE A 45 -8.82 -9.66 -7.87
CA PHE A 45 -9.14 -10.27 -6.59
C PHE A 45 -10.52 -9.78 -6.16
N ASN A 46 -11.51 -10.67 -6.19
CA ASN A 46 -12.86 -10.37 -5.74
C ASN A 46 -12.89 -10.30 -4.21
N LEU A 47 -13.50 -9.24 -3.69
CA LEU A 47 -13.67 -8.98 -2.28
C LEU A 47 -15.08 -9.41 -1.86
N HIS A 48 -15.17 -9.91 -0.65
CA HIS A 48 -16.43 -10.25 -0.04
C HIS A 48 -17.06 -9.07 0.70
N SER A 49 -16.29 -8.09 1.17
CA SER A 49 -16.81 -6.84 1.74
C SER A 49 -16.62 -5.68 0.76
N THR A 50 -17.42 -4.63 0.97
CA THR A 50 -17.34 -3.40 0.17
C THR A 50 -16.31 -2.44 0.77
N TYR A 51 -15.47 -1.85 -0.08
CA TYR A 51 -14.48 -0.84 0.30
C TYR A 51 -14.80 0.46 -0.44
N SER A 52 -15.01 1.54 0.31
CA SER A 52 -15.35 2.84 -0.27
C SER A 52 -14.09 3.67 -0.48
N PHE A 53 -13.94 4.27 -1.66
CA PHE A 53 -12.77 5.05 -2.03
C PHE A 53 -13.16 6.17 -3.01
N TYR A 54 -12.88 7.43 -2.64
CA TYR A 54 -13.27 8.63 -3.41
C TYR A 54 -14.76 8.69 -3.82
N ASN A 55 -15.67 8.31 -2.90
CA ASN A 55 -17.12 8.24 -3.07
C ASN A 55 -17.59 7.17 -4.07
N HIS A 56 -16.78 6.13 -4.28
CA HIS A 56 -17.15 4.96 -5.06
C HIS A 56 -16.92 3.70 -4.24
N ASP A 57 -17.81 2.73 -4.41
CA ASP A 57 -17.75 1.45 -3.71
C ASP A 57 -17.14 0.38 -4.61
N TYR A 58 -16.20 -0.37 -4.05
CA TYR A 58 -15.45 -1.41 -4.75
C TYR A 58 -15.61 -2.75 -4.05
N ASN A 59 -15.79 -3.80 -4.84
CA ASN A 59 -15.86 -5.19 -4.39
C ASN A 59 -14.79 -6.06 -5.07
N ASP A 60 -13.78 -5.42 -5.65
CA ASP A 60 -12.65 -6.07 -6.27
C ASP A 60 -11.44 -5.13 -6.31
N LEU A 61 -10.24 -5.70 -6.36
CA LEU A 61 -8.99 -4.97 -6.47
C LEU A 61 -7.94 -5.75 -7.25
N GLN A 62 -6.85 -5.09 -7.62
CA GLN A 62 -5.67 -5.71 -8.22
C GLN A 62 -4.42 -5.23 -7.49
N VAL A 63 -3.54 -6.16 -7.12
CA VAL A 63 -2.27 -5.87 -6.46
C VAL A 63 -1.12 -6.02 -7.46
N TYR A 64 -0.22 -5.04 -7.48
CA TYR A 64 0.93 -5.01 -8.37
C TYR A 64 2.23 -5.18 -7.57
N THR A 65 3.19 -5.90 -8.15
CA THR A 65 4.49 -6.15 -7.51
C THR A 65 5.26 -4.87 -7.23
N ASP A 66 5.02 -3.81 -8.00
CA ASP A 66 5.62 -2.48 -7.85
C ASP A 66 5.06 -1.63 -6.70
N GLY A 67 4.29 -2.21 -5.77
CA GLY A 67 3.87 -1.52 -4.54
C GLY A 67 2.64 -0.64 -4.68
N VAL A 68 1.76 -0.97 -5.64
CA VAL A 68 0.49 -0.28 -5.91
C VAL A 68 -0.67 -1.27 -5.87
N ILE A 69 -1.81 -0.80 -5.39
CA ILE A 69 -3.11 -1.47 -5.48
C ILE A 69 -4.05 -0.60 -6.31
N THR A 70 -4.87 -1.21 -7.16
CA THR A 70 -5.93 -0.52 -7.91
C THR A 70 -7.28 -1.08 -7.49
N LEU A 71 -8.27 -0.21 -7.31
CA LEU A 71 -9.59 -0.57 -6.80
C LEU A 71 -10.56 -0.67 -7.99
N GLY A 72 -11.21 -1.81 -8.17
CA GLY A 72 -11.97 -2.11 -9.37
C GLY A 72 -11.12 -2.75 -10.49
N LYS A 73 -11.80 -3.37 -11.45
CA LYS A 73 -11.18 -3.92 -12.66
C LYS A 73 -10.80 -2.78 -13.60
N HIS A 74 -9.50 -2.54 -13.75
CA HIS A 74 -8.98 -1.53 -14.67
C HIS A 74 -8.10 -2.15 -15.76
N THR A 75 -8.35 -1.78 -17.00
CA THR A 75 -7.42 -2.02 -18.11
C THR A 75 -6.38 -0.92 -18.13
N PHE A 76 -5.22 -1.16 -17.53
CA PHE A 76 -4.05 -0.30 -17.80
C PHE A 76 -3.39 -0.71 -19.11
N PRO A 77 -2.95 0.26 -19.92
CA PRO A 77 -2.02 -0.01 -21.01
C PRO A 77 -0.73 -0.65 -20.49
N GLU A 78 -0.19 -1.64 -21.20
CA GLU A 78 0.99 -2.46 -20.81
C GLU A 78 2.29 -1.66 -20.59
N GLU A 79 2.30 -0.34 -20.85
CA GLU A 79 3.51 0.46 -20.94
C GLU A 79 4.04 0.96 -19.57
N ARG A 80 4.56 0.00 -18.79
CA ARG A 80 5.48 0.06 -17.62
C ARG A 80 5.97 1.45 -17.15
N HIS A 81 5.81 1.72 -15.84
CA HIS A 81 6.52 2.61 -14.88
C HIS A 81 7.28 3.87 -15.32
N ARG A 82 7.97 3.87 -16.48
CA ARG A 82 8.60 5.08 -17.05
C ARG A 82 7.57 6.01 -17.70
N ARG A 83 6.40 5.49 -18.09
CA ARG A 83 5.31 6.25 -18.74
C ARG A 83 4.05 6.44 -17.90
N TYR A 84 3.91 5.71 -16.78
CA TYR A 84 2.81 5.87 -15.83
C TYR A 84 3.27 6.58 -14.57
N PRO A 85 3.30 7.91 -14.57
CA PRO A 85 3.46 8.64 -13.32
C PRO A 85 2.28 8.36 -12.39
N PHE A 86 2.55 8.35 -11.09
CA PHE A 86 1.48 8.55 -10.13
C PHE A 86 1.07 10.04 -10.15
N PRO A 87 -0.24 10.36 -10.08
CA PRO A 87 -1.37 9.44 -10.06
C PRO A 87 -1.65 8.78 -11.43
N PRO A 88 -1.93 7.47 -11.48
CA PRO A 88 -2.38 6.82 -12.71
C PRO A 88 -3.85 7.17 -13.02
N SER A 89 -4.30 6.91 -14.25
CA SER A 89 -5.72 7.04 -14.67
C SER A 89 -6.63 5.95 -14.11
N ALA A 90 -6.47 5.61 -12.83
CA ALA A 90 -7.30 4.64 -12.13
C ALA A 90 -7.29 4.88 -10.62
N PRO A 91 -8.38 4.57 -9.91
CA PRO A 91 -8.44 4.52 -8.46
C PRO A 91 -7.31 3.65 -7.90
N SER A 92 -6.35 4.27 -7.21
CA SER A 92 -5.10 3.60 -6.83
C SER A 92 -4.61 4.02 -5.45
N ILE A 93 -3.96 3.07 -4.79
CA ILE A 93 -3.25 3.24 -3.53
C ILE A 93 -1.78 2.88 -3.78
N ALA A 94 -0.91 3.88 -3.75
CA ALA A 94 0.53 3.69 -3.77
C ALA A 94 1.02 3.51 -2.33
N VAL A 95 1.49 2.31 -2.00
CA VAL A 95 2.06 1.97 -0.69
C VAL A 95 3.55 2.28 -0.73
N PHE A 96 4.23 1.78 -1.76
CA PHE A 96 5.62 2.06 -2.04
C PHE A 96 5.84 1.87 -3.55
N TYR A 97 5.33 2.82 -4.33
CA TYR A 97 5.35 2.73 -5.78
C TYR A 97 6.75 2.97 -6.33
N ALA A 98 7.41 1.88 -6.72
CA ALA A 98 8.81 1.88 -7.15
C ALA A 98 9.09 0.66 -8.05
N PRO A 99 10.20 0.64 -8.82
CA PRO A 99 10.53 -0.50 -9.67
C PRO A 99 10.99 -1.70 -8.83
N VAL A 100 10.04 -2.52 -8.41
CA VAL A 100 10.26 -3.71 -7.56
C VAL A 100 10.58 -4.93 -8.42
N ALA A 101 11.51 -5.76 -7.95
CA ALA A 101 11.68 -7.12 -8.44
C ALA A 101 11.58 -8.13 -7.29
N LEU A 102 11.13 -9.33 -7.63
CA LEU A 102 11.07 -10.45 -6.70
C LEU A 102 12.33 -11.30 -6.87
N ALA A 103 13.16 -11.32 -5.83
CA ALA A 103 14.28 -12.26 -5.70
C ALA A 103 13.79 -13.58 -5.10
N LYS A 104 14.69 -14.56 -4.93
CA LYS A 104 14.35 -15.92 -4.45
C LYS A 104 13.57 -15.95 -3.12
N SER A 105 13.84 -15.02 -2.21
CA SER A 105 13.18 -14.92 -0.90
C SER A 105 12.05 -13.89 -0.84
N SER A 106 11.82 -13.16 -1.94
CA SER A 106 10.81 -12.12 -2.04
C SER A 106 9.45 -12.73 -2.35
N ALA A 107 8.40 -12.12 -1.83
CA ALA A 107 7.03 -12.50 -2.15
C ALA A 107 6.09 -11.32 -1.99
N VAL A 108 4.99 -11.34 -2.72
CA VAL A 108 3.87 -10.42 -2.53
C VAL A 108 2.68 -11.25 -2.13
N PHE A 109 2.12 -10.97 -0.97
CA PHE A 109 1.00 -11.69 -0.39
C PHE A 109 -0.26 -10.83 -0.43
N LEU A 110 -1.40 -11.48 -0.61
CA LEU A 110 -2.72 -10.86 -0.58
C LEU A 110 -3.73 -11.79 0.10
N ARG A 111 -4.53 -11.21 1.00
CA ARG A 111 -5.69 -11.87 1.59
C ARG A 111 -6.75 -10.85 1.95
N GLU A 112 -8.00 -11.20 1.75
CA GLU A 112 -9.10 -10.61 2.53
C GLU A 112 -9.47 -11.57 3.67
N THR A 113 -9.72 -11.04 4.86
CA THR A 113 -10.07 -11.83 6.03
C THR A 113 -11.19 -11.18 6.84
N ARG A 114 -12.01 -12.06 7.45
CA ARG A 114 -12.99 -11.73 8.48
C ARG A 114 -12.73 -12.48 9.78
N ASN A 115 -11.48 -12.91 10.00
CA ASN A 115 -11.10 -13.53 11.24
C ASN A 115 -11.35 -12.57 12.42
N GLU A 116 -12.09 -13.01 13.42
CA GLU A 116 -12.54 -12.16 14.53
C GLU A 116 -11.39 -11.48 15.29
N THR A 117 -10.26 -12.18 15.46
CA THR A 117 -9.09 -11.59 16.14
C THR A 117 -8.48 -10.47 15.31
N ILE A 118 -8.42 -10.63 13.98
CA ILE A 118 -7.93 -9.60 13.06
C ILE A 118 -8.90 -8.42 12.98
N LEU A 119 -10.21 -8.69 12.89
CA LEU A 119 -11.24 -7.64 12.90
C LEU A 119 -11.22 -6.84 14.19
N LYS A 120 -11.03 -7.50 15.33
CA LYS A 120 -10.87 -6.81 16.62
C LYS A 120 -9.62 -5.93 16.64
N LYS A 121 -8.46 -6.45 16.21
CA LYS A 121 -7.22 -5.65 16.09
C LYS A 121 -7.42 -4.43 15.18
N ALA A 122 -8.08 -4.60 14.04
CA ALA A 122 -8.37 -3.53 13.09
C ALA A 122 -9.33 -2.48 13.66
N THR A 123 -10.38 -2.93 14.35
CA THR A 123 -11.35 -2.07 15.05
C THR A 123 -10.66 -1.22 16.11
N ASP A 124 -9.87 -1.86 16.97
CA ASP A 124 -9.11 -1.19 18.03
C ASP A 124 -8.14 -0.16 17.43
N HIS A 125 -7.46 -0.52 16.33
CA HIS A 125 -6.52 0.37 15.63
C HIS A 125 -7.19 1.63 15.06
N VAL A 126 -8.36 1.48 14.39
CA VAL A 126 -9.11 2.63 13.86
C VAL A 126 -9.60 3.51 15.00
N ARG A 127 -10.24 2.93 16.02
CA ARG A 127 -10.76 3.66 17.19
C ARG A 127 -9.68 4.41 17.96
N SER A 128 -8.49 3.82 18.10
CA SER A 128 -7.36 4.48 18.79
C SER A 128 -6.73 5.61 17.98
N THR A 129 -6.77 5.51 16.65
CA THR A 129 -6.12 6.48 15.75
C THR A 129 -7.05 7.66 15.42
N PHE A 130 -8.34 7.39 15.23
CA PHE A 130 -9.32 8.38 14.79
C PHE A 130 -10.36 8.65 15.88
N ILE A 131 -10.23 9.79 16.56
CA ILE A 131 -11.06 10.17 17.73
C ILE A 131 -12.58 10.20 17.41
N LYS A 132 -12.95 10.45 16.15
CA LYS A 132 -14.35 10.50 15.71
C LYS A 132 -14.97 9.12 15.44
N GLU A 133 -14.14 8.09 15.33
CA GLU A 133 -14.55 6.75 14.88
C GLU A 133 -14.74 5.77 16.05
N LYS A 134 -15.20 6.26 17.22
CA LYS A 134 -15.32 5.45 18.45
C LYS A 134 -16.28 4.27 18.31
N GLU A 135 -17.30 4.41 17.45
CA GLU A 135 -18.31 3.38 17.20
C GLU A 135 -17.96 2.49 16.00
N PHE A 136 -16.85 2.75 15.30
CA PHE A 136 -16.43 1.96 14.13
C PHE A 136 -16.28 0.48 14.47
N ILE A 137 -16.75 -0.43 13.63
CA ILE A 137 -16.56 -1.88 13.80
C ILE A 137 -16.13 -2.45 12.46
N ALA A 138 -14.91 -2.98 12.39
CA ALA A 138 -14.40 -3.60 11.17
C ALA A 138 -15.22 -4.85 10.81
N LYS A 139 -15.62 -4.95 9.54
CA LYS A 139 -16.31 -6.10 8.95
C LYS A 139 -15.50 -6.83 7.89
N GLY A 140 -14.51 -6.15 7.31
CA GLY A 140 -13.60 -6.71 6.33
C GLY A 140 -12.21 -6.10 6.47
N VAL A 141 -11.19 -6.91 6.25
CA VAL A 141 -9.79 -6.47 6.22
C VAL A 141 -9.09 -7.09 5.02
N VAL A 142 -8.54 -6.26 4.14
CA VAL A 142 -7.56 -6.67 3.13
C VAL A 142 -6.17 -6.43 3.67
N ILE A 143 -5.30 -7.44 3.58
CA ILE A 143 -3.88 -7.35 3.91
C ILE A 143 -3.11 -7.65 2.64
N SER A 144 -2.23 -6.73 2.24
CA SER A 144 -1.24 -6.99 1.19
C SER A 144 0.16 -6.63 1.66
N THR A 145 1.10 -7.55 1.49
CA THR A 145 2.47 -7.41 2.00
C THR A 145 3.49 -7.74 0.91
N TRP A 146 4.39 -6.81 0.66
CA TRP A 146 5.58 -7.02 -0.16
C TRP A 146 6.73 -7.35 0.78
N LYS A 147 7.13 -8.62 0.80
CA LYS A 147 8.19 -9.15 1.68
C LYS A 147 9.51 -9.21 0.93
N ASP A 148 10.55 -8.67 1.56
CA ASP A 148 11.95 -8.71 1.16
C ASP A 148 12.18 -8.40 -0.31
N VAL A 149 11.47 -7.40 -0.83
CA VAL A 149 11.52 -7.04 -2.25
C VAL A 149 12.76 -6.20 -2.56
N VAL A 150 13.34 -6.42 -3.74
CA VAL A 150 14.58 -5.77 -4.17
C VAL A 150 14.30 -4.74 -5.26
N HIS A 151 15.22 -3.81 -5.44
CA HIS A 151 15.14 -2.84 -6.53
C HIS A 151 15.47 -3.52 -7.89
N ARG A 152 14.53 -3.47 -8.84
CA ARG A 152 14.60 -4.14 -10.17
C ARG A 152 15.83 -3.78 -10.99
N HIS A 153 16.33 -2.55 -10.83
CA HIS A 153 17.48 -2.04 -11.59
C HIS A 153 18.69 -1.77 -10.69
N ALA A 154 18.82 -2.49 -9.58
CA ALA A 154 19.99 -2.34 -8.70
C ALA A 154 21.30 -2.71 -9.42
N HIS A 155 21.26 -3.62 -10.41
CA HIS A 155 22.44 -4.09 -11.16
C HIS A 155 23.63 -4.44 -10.24
N GLY A 156 23.36 -5.06 -9.09
CA GLY A 156 24.39 -5.40 -8.09
C GLY A 156 24.93 -4.24 -7.25
N LYS A 157 24.43 -3.01 -7.43
CA LYS A 157 24.84 -1.82 -6.66
C LYS A 157 24.21 -1.71 -5.28
N LEU A 158 23.11 -2.43 -5.05
CA LEU A 158 22.41 -2.50 -3.76
C LEU A 158 22.31 -3.98 -3.33
N PRO A 159 23.45 -4.69 -3.18
CA PRO A 159 23.42 -6.08 -2.78
C PRO A 159 22.84 -6.19 -1.37
N ASN A 160 22.00 -7.20 -1.13
CA ASN A 160 21.38 -7.48 0.17
C ASN A 160 20.45 -6.39 0.71
N GLN A 161 20.12 -5.36 -0.08
CA GLN A 161 19.12 -4.38 0.32
C GLN A 161 17.72 -4.84 -0.07
N THR A 162 16.85 -4.95 0.91
CA THR A 162 15.47 -5.39 0.72
C THR A 162 14.50 -4.48 1.46
N ASN A 163 13.30 -4.31 0.90
CA ASN A 163 12.22 -3.61 1.54
C ASN A 163 11.12 -4.60 1.94
N THR A 164 10.57 -4.44 3.14
CA THR A 164 9.32 -5.09 3.53
C THR A 164 8.31 -4.05 3.96
N PHE A 165 7.15 -4.04 3.30
CA PHE A 165 6.08 -3.08 3.55
C PHE A 165 4.71 -3.73 3.33
N GLN A 166 3.70 -3.19 4.00
CA GLN A 166 2.35 -3.74 4.04
C GLN A 166 1.32 -2.61 3.97
N VAL A 167 0.22 -2.87 3.27
CA VAL A 167 -1.02 -2.10 3.39
C VAL A 167 -2.10 -2.97 4.00
N VAL A 168 -2.89 -2.37 4.88
CA VAL A 168 -4.08 -2.97 5.45
C VAL A 168 -5.26 -2.05 5.18
N LEU A 169 -6.21 -2.51 4.36
CA LEU A 169 -7.47 -1.81 4.15
C LEU A 169 -8.49 -2.38 5.13
N ILE A 170 -9.14 -1.52 5.89
CA ILE A 170 -10.09 -1.88 6.95
C ILE A 170 -11.42 -1.22 6.61
N THR A 171 -12.50 -2.00 6.51
CA THR A 171 -13.83 -1.50 6.15
C THR A 171 -14.90 -1.93 7.15
N ASP A 172 -15.87 -1.05 7.42
CA ASP A 172 -17.17 -1.39 8.03
C ASP A 172 -18.29 -1.54 6.96
N GLU A 173 -17.88 -1.56 5.68
CA GLU A 173 -18.69 -1.55 4.45
C GLU A 173 -19.26 -0.19 4.05
N ILE A 174 -18.97 0.86 4.81
CA ILE A 174 -19.39 2.25 4.54
C ILE A 174 -18.14 3.15 4.45
N ASN A 175 -17.27 3.06 5.44
CA ASN A 175 -16.02 3.77 5.57
C ASN A 175 -14.85 2.80 5.36
N THR A 176 -13.78 3.28 4.74
CA THR A 176 -12.56 2.49 4.57
C THR A 176 -11.35 3.28 5.06
N PHE A 177 -10.53 2.61 5.87
CA PHE A 177 -9.27 3.12 6.40
C PHE A 177 -8.11 2.34 5.79
N SER A 178 -6.99 3.01 5.58
CA SER A 178 -5.76 2.40 5.07
C SER A 178 -4.63 2.59 6.08
N VAL A 179 -3.97 1.49 6.44
CA VAL A 179 -2.80 1.49 7.32
C VAL A 179 -1.59 1.04 6.51
N PHE A 180 -0.54 1.86 6.47
CA PHE A 180 0.74 1.51 5.84
C PHE A 180 1.76 1.16 6.91
N ASN A 181 2.25 -0.07 6.90
CA ASN A 181 3.30 -0.56 7.78
C ASN A 181 4.60 -0.71 7.00
N TYR A 182 5.70 -0.18 7.55
CA TYR A 182 7.05 -0.33 7.01
C TYR A 182 7.94 -0.98 8.07
N LYS A 183 8.68 -2.03 7.70
CA LYS A 183 9.43 -2.86 8.64
C LYS A 183 10.56 -2.05 9.31
N ASP A 184 10.79 -2.30 10.60
CA ASP A 184 12.01 -1.90 11.32
C ASP A 184 13.30 -2.39 10.62
N ASP A 185 14.37 -1.58 10.69
CA ASP A 185 15.56 -1.67 9.82
C ASP A 185 15.30 -1.43 8.32
N GLY A 186 14.14 -0.84 8.04
CA GLY A 186 13.96 0.22 7.06
C GLY A 186 13.59 -0.23 5.66
N LEU A 187 12.97 0.69 4.94
CA LEU A 187 13.05 0.76 3.49
C LEU A 187 14.52 1.08 3.14
N GLN A 188 15.30 0.04 2.85
CA GLN A 188 16.75 0.13 2.61
C GLN A 188 17.09 0.78 1.27
N TRP A 189 16.12 0.85 0.37
CA TRP A 189 16.21 1.59 -0.87
C TRP A 189 14.93 2.40 -1.09
N ILE A 190 15.08 3.67 -1.46
CA ILE A 190 13.96 4.54 -1.87
C ILE A 190 14.16 5.10 -3.28
N LYS A 191 15.39 5.08 -3.80
CA LYS A 191 15.72 5.65 -5.10
C LYS A 191 15.41 4.67 -6.21
N GLY A 192 14.33 4.94 -6.94
CA GLY A 192 13.93 4.26 -8.16
C GLY A 192 14.52 4.90 -9.44
N TYR A 193 14.59 4.13 -10.52
CA TYR A 193 14.82 4.67 -11.87
C TYR A 193 13.76 5.73 -12.23
N HIS A 194 14.12 6.74 -13.05
CA HIS A 194 13.29 7.91 -13.33
C HIS A 194 11.82 7.59 -13.69
N VAL A 195 10.88 8.02 -12.82
CA VAL A 195 9.47 8.16 -13.18
C VAL A 195 9.28 9.59 -13.71
N ARG A 196 8.65 9.76 -14.88
CA ARG A 196 8.35 11.10 -15.42
C ARG A 196 6.90 11.46 -15.17
N TYR A 197 6.65 12.50 -14.38
CA TYR A 197 5.33 13.12 -14.22
C TYR A 197 5.40 14.58 -14.66
N GLN A 198 4.49 15.00 -15.56
CA GLN A 198 4.42 16.38 -16.08
C GLN A 198 5.79 16.95 -16.53
N GLY A 199 6.60 16.13 -17.20
CA GLY A 199 7.93 16.53 -17.67
C GLY A 199 9.04 16.55 -16.60
N LYS A 200 8.71 16.39 -15.31
CA LYS A 200 9.66 16.29 -14.20
C LYS A 200 10.06 14.84 -13.93
N ARG A 201 11.35 14.62 -13.63
CA ARG A 201 11.86 13.30 -13.24
C ARG A 201 11.82 13.16 -11.73
N TYR A 202 11.15 12.13 -11.25
CA TYR A 202 11.14 11.69 -9.87
C TYR A 202 12.07 10.51 -9.72
N PHE A 203 12.83 10.53 -8.64
CA PHE A 203 13.88 9.56 -8.36
C PHE A 203 13.53 8.69 -7.17
N ASP A 204 12.50 9.04 -6.41
CA ASP A 204 12.16 8.38 -5.16
C ASP A 204 10.83 7.62 -5.30
N ALA A 205 10.67 6.58 -4.50
CA ALA A 205 9.43 5.83 -4.38
C ALA A 205 8.28 6.77 -3.97
N GLN A 206 7.09 6.49 -4.50
CA GLN A 206 5.90 7.31 -4.25
C GLN A 206 4.93 6.59 -3.31
N VAL A 207 4.26 7.36 -2.46
CA VAL A 207 3.20 6.90 -1.55
C VAL A 207 2.04 7.87 -1.67
N GLY A 208 0.81 7.37 -1.66
CA GLY A 208 -0.37 8.22 -1.78
C GLY A 208 -1.60 7.52 -2.33
N PHE A 209 -2.63 8.31 -2.60
CA PHE A 209 -3.92 7.87 -3.10
C PHE A 209 -4.21 8.60 -4.42
N SER A 210 -5.03 8.00 -5.28
CA SER A 210 -5.47 8.61 -6.53
C SER A 210 -6.89 8.17 -6.82
N ALA A 211 -7.78 9.10 -7.15
CA ALA A 211 -9.12 8.76 -7.64
C ALA A 211 -9.11 8.27 -9.10
N GLY A 212 -7.98 8.41 -9.80
CA GLY A 212 -7.86 8.07 -11.22
C GLY A 212 -8.28 9.18 -12.19
N ASP A 213 -8.69 10.35 -11.68
CA ASP A 213 -9.18 11.47 -12.47
C ASP A 213 -8.17 12.60 -12.70
N HIS A 214 -6.92 12.41 -12.24
CA HIS A 214 -5.82 13.41 -12.30
C HIS A 214 -6.10 14.71 -11.53
N LEU A 215 -7.16 14.74 -10.71
CA LEU A 215 -7.57 15.90 -9.92
C LEU A 215 -7.47 15.63 -8.42
N ARG A 216 -7.91 14.44 -7.99
CA ARG A 216 -7.94 14.03 -6.59
C ARG A 216 -6.83 13.00 -6.35
N TYR A 217 -5.75 13.42 -5.69
CA TYR A 217 -4.58 12.59 -5.34
C TYR A 217 -3.79 13.17 -4.16
#